data_AF-A0A7S4AAN8-F1
#
_entry.id   AF-A0A7S4AAN8-F1
#
_cell.length_a   1.000
_cell.length_b   1.000
_cell.length_c   1.000
_cell.angle_alpha   90.00
_cell.angle_beta   90.00
_cell.angle_gamma   90.00
#
_symmetry.space_group_name_H-M   'P 1'
#
loop_
_entity.id
_entity.type
_entity.pdbx_description
1 polymer ?
#
loop_
_entity_poly.entity_id
_entity_poly.type
_entity_poly.pdbx_seq_one_letter_code
_entity_poly.pdbx_strand_id
1 'polypeptide(L)'
;VAISANAKISSQWELMDSYGKYSDAHLFAKFGFVNGDGSGHTQASIALFHRPLDMQLSQEFTLIPDKVTYGVDDENIEHLSMMQKIPEFQRSDLKRYLMFDDGYDDCVQKDLHQEAFRLKQLKWMHLAKIANDPKSWVATLQPRATRSRPRESSDLLISEAPPQIDPRKLRVDLTHLMDTCRLIQLITDDYEGNAIQILEDNLGNNTFVVTTGSKALEYRSLMCLARIAGTALMQYTPVNLNTEFENVLQLNKENAFGNSTWTAAQLRLGEIQVCLGEIDTNSSMFS
;
A
#
# COMPACT_ATOMS: atom_id res chain seq x y z
N VAL A 1 -4.96 -22.05 -25.92
CA VAL A 1 -5.53 -22.24 -24.56
C VAL A 1 -6.98 -22.69 -24.74
N ALA A 2 -7.40 -23.76 -24.07
CA ALA A 2 -8.79 -24.21 -24.08
C ALA A 2 -9.49 -23.66 -22.83
N ILE A 3 -10.64 -23.00 -23.01
CA ILE A 3 -11.48 -22.47 -21.93
C ILE A 3 -12.63 -23.45 -21.71
N SER A 4 -12.81 -23.92 -20.48
CA SER A 4 -13.89 -24.85 -20.12
C SER A 4 -14.77 -24.24 -19.03
N ALA A 5 -16.09 -24.33 -19.19
CA ALA A 5 -17.03 -23.87 -18.19
C ALA A 5 -17.00 -24.78 -16.94
N ASN A 6 -17.01 -24.18 -15.75
CA ASN A 6 -17.08 -24.90 -14.48
C ASN A 6 -18.52 -25.36 -14.12
N ALA A 7 -19.52 -24.93 -14.89
CA ALA A 7 -20.93 -25.28 -14.76
C ALA A 7 -21.64 -25.19 -16.12
N LYS A 8 -22.85 -25.74 -16.22
CA LYS A 8 -23.71 -25.61 -17.40
C LYS A 8 -24.20 -24.16 -17.50
N ILE A 9 -23.85 -23.47 -18.59
CA ILE A 9 -24.23 -22.08 -18.83
C ILE A 9 -25.52 -22.03 -19.66
N SER A 10 -26.49 -21.24 -19.23
CA SER A 10 -27.73 -21.01 -19.98
C SER A 10 -27.42 -20.23 -21.26
N SER A 11 -28.16 -20.46 -22.35
CA SER A 11 -27.98 -19.73 -23.60
C SER A 11 -28.30 -18.23 -23.50
N GLN A 12 -28.91 -17.80 -22.39
CA GLN A 12 -29.24 -16.39 -22.13
C GLN A 12 -28.19 -15.68 -21.27
N TRP A 13 -27.17 -16.39 -20.81
CA TRP A 13 -26.13 -15.83 -19.97
C TRP A 13 -24.91 -15.47 -20.79
N GLU A 14 -24.32 -14.33 -20.49
CA GLU A 14 -23.02 -13.97 -21.04
C GLU A 14 -21.92 -14.88 -20.49
N LEU A 15 -20.98 -15.20 -21.38
CA LEU A 15 -19.80 -15.97 -21.03
C LEU A 15 -18.78 -15.05 -20.38
N MET A 16 -18.61 -15.20 -19.08
CA MET A 16 -17.63 -14.47 -18.28
C MET A 16 -16.46 -15.39 -17.90
N ASP A 17 -15.25 -14.86 -17.93
CA ASP A 17 -14.05 -15.51 -17.39
C ASP A 17 -13.44 -14.67 -16.26
N SER A 18 -12.66 -15.31 -15.39
CA SER A 18 -11.93 -14.60 -14.34
C SER A 18 -10.63 -14.05 -14.90
N TYR A 19 -10.40 -12.75 -14.72
CA TYR A 19 -9.11 -12.12 -14.97
C TYR A 19 -8.03 -12.55 -13.95
N GLY A 20 -8.37 -13.40 -12.98
CA GLY A 20 -7.47 -13.81 -11.90
C GLY A 20 -7.69 -13.01 -10.62
N LYS A 21 -6.70 -13.05 -9.73
CA LYS A 21 -6.76 -12.38 -8.42
C LYS A 21 -6.18 -10.96 -8.50
N TYR A 22 -6.89 -10.07 -9.18
CA TYR A 22 -6.58 -8.64 -9.19
C TYR A 22 -7.35 -7.89 -8.10
N SER A 23 -6.78 -6.79 -7.62
CA SER A 23 -7.51 -5.80 -6.84
C SER A 23 -8.31 -4.89 -7.76
N ASP A 24 -9.29 -4.18 -7.22
CA ASP A 24 -10.07 -3.18 -7.97
C ASP A 24 -9.16 -2.11 -8.58
N ALA A 25 -8.16 -1.63 -7.83
CA ALA A 25 -7.17 -0.68 -8.33
C ALA A 25 -6.35 -1.24 -9.50
N HIS A 26 -5.95 -2.52 -9.42
CA HIS A 26 -5.23 -3.18 -10.51
C HIS A 26 -6.11 -3.39 -11.75
N LEU A 27 -7.38 -3.80 -11.56
CA LEU A 27 -8.33 -3.95 -12.65
C LEU A 27 -8.56 -2.62 -13.37
N PHE A 28 -8.69 -1.53 -12.60
CA PHE A 28 -8.88 -0.21 -13.17
C PHE A 28 -7.65 0.25 -13.96
N ALA A 29 -6.45 0.11 -13.38
CA ALA A 29 -5.22 0.53 -14.02
C ALA A 29 -4.95 -0.24 -15.34
N LYS A 30 -5.27 -1.54 -15.38
CA LYS A 30 -4.96 -2.40 -16.51
C LYS A 30 -6.07 -2.49 -17.55
N PHE A 31 -7.33 -2.49 -17.11
CA PHE A 31 -8.49 -2.79 -17.94
C PHE A 31 -9.57 -1.70 -17.91
N GLY A 32 -9.45 -0.68 -17.06
CA GLY A 32 -10.37 0.46 -17.03
C GLY A 32 -11.71 0.21 -16.32
N PHE A 33 -11.85 -0.87 -15.55
CA PHE A 33 -13.07 -1.17 -14.78
C PHE A 33 -12.76 -1.70 -13.37
N VAL A 34 -13.79 -1.79 -12.51
CA VAL A 34 -13.69 -2.36 -11.15
C VAL A 34 -14.83 -3.36 -10.88
N ASN A 35 -14.61 -4.28 -9.94
CA ASN A 35 -15.66 -5.16 -9.45
C ASN A 35 -16.49 -4.45 -8.38
N GLY A 36 -17.48 -3.66 -8.81
CA GLY A 36 -18.35 -2.89 -7.91
C GLY A 36 -19.25 -3.71 -6.98
N ASP A 37 -19.19 -5.03 -7.06
CA ASP A 37 -19.91 -5.98 -6.21
C ASP A 37 -19.10 -6.40 -4.97
N GLY A 38 -17.85 -5.97 -4.85
CA GLY A 38 -16.96 -6.30 -3.73
C GLY A 38 -16.34 -7.69 -3.79
N SER A 39 -16.40 -8.37 -4.95
CA SER A 39 -15.72 -9.66 -5.17
C SER A 39 -14.20 -9.51 -5.36
N GLY A 40 -13.72 -8.32 -5.73
CA GLY A 40 -12.31 -7.97 -5.86
C GLY A 40 -11.63 -7.66 -4.53
N HIS A 41 -10.30 -7.77 -4.50
CA HIS A 41 -9.52 -7.20 -3.39
C HIS A 41 -9.56 -5.68 -3.49
N THR A 42 -9.51 -4.99 -2.36
CA THR A 42 -9.45 -3.53 -2.34
C THR A 42 -8.09 -3.11 -1.80
N GLN A 43 -7.54 -2.01 -2.31
CA GLN A 43 -6.20 -1.55 -1.95
C GLN A 43 -6.22 -0.07 -1.64
N ALA A 44 -5.34 0.36 -0.74
CA ALA A 44 -5.02 1.75 -0.51
C ALA A 44 -3.50 1.91 -0.42
N SER A 45 -2.99 2.98 -1.04
CA SER A 45 -1.58 3.34 -0.94
C SER A 45 -1.34 4.19 0.30
N ILE A 46 -0.37 3.80 1.10
CA ILE A 46 0.19 4.57 2.20
C ILE A 46 1.54 5.22 1.83
N ALA A 47 1.95 5.13 0.56
CA ALA A 47 3.07 5.90 0.00
C ALA A 47 2.70 7.39 -0.20
N LEU A 48 2.45 8.11 0.89
CA LEU A 48 1.94 9.49 0.84
C LEU A 48 2.93 10.52 0.33
N PHE A 49 4.22 10.31 0.57
CA PHE A 49 5.23 11.33 0.29
C PHE A 49 6.00 11.08 -0.98
N HIS A 50 5.94 9.87 -1.54
CA HIS A 50 6.65 9.50 -2.76
C HIS A 50 5.74 8.70 -3.67
N ARG A 51 5.98 8.76 -4.98
CA ARG A 51 5.26 7.95 -5.96
C ARG A 51 6.02 6.63 -6.19
N PRO A 52 5.44 5.45 -5.93
CA PRO A 52 6.00 4.19 -6.40
C PRO A 52 6.04 4.20 -7.93
N LEU A 53 7.17 3.79 -8.49
CA LEU A 53 7.43 3.76 -9.93
C LEU A 53 7.17 2.38 -10.53
N ASP A 54 7.13 1.35 -9.69
CA ASP A 54 6.70 0.02 -10.05
C ASP A 54 5.62 -0.43 -9.08
N MET A 55 4.48 -0.83 -9.62
CA MET A 55 3.33 -1.38 -8.88
C MET A 55 3.19 -2.89 -9.11
N GLN A 56 4.14 -3.53 -9.78
CA GLN A 56 4.16 -4.95 -10.13
C GLN A 56 2.94 -5.40 -10.95
N LEU A 57 2.38 -4.49 -11.77
CA LEU A 57 1.25 -4.75 -12.66
C LEU A 57 1.68 -5.56 -13.90
N SER A 58 2.67 -5.03 -14.62
CA SER A 58 3.44 -5.64 -15.70
C SER A 58 4.50 -4.63 -16.17
N GLN A 59 5.46 -5.09 -16.99
CA GLN A 59 6.61 -4.28 -17.40
C GLN A 59 6.21 -3.01 -18.14
N GLU A 60 5.15 -3.04 -18.93
CA GLU A 60 4.65 -1.87 -19.67
C GLU A 60 4.07 -0.76 -18.79
N PHE A 61 3.81 -1.03 -17.50
CA PHE A 61 3.33 -0.03 -16.54
C PHE A 61 4.43 0.43 -15.57
N THR A 62 5.66 -0.11 -15.67
CA THR A 62 6.77 0.35 -14.85
C THR A 62 7.32 1.68 -15.38
N LEU A 63 7.52 2.63 -14.47
CA LEU A 63 8.21 3.90 -14.74
C LEU A 63 9.69 3.80 -14.40
N ILE A 64 10.16 2.63 -13.94
CA ILE A 64 11.58 2.36 -13.73
C ILE A 64 12.20 2.13 -15.12
N PRO A 65 13.21 2.91 -15.53
CA PRO A 65 13.87 2.70 -16.81
C PRO A 65 14.41 1.26 -16.90
N ASP A 66 14.06 0.54 -17.95
CA ASP A 66 14.61 -0.78 -18.24
C ASP A 66 16.14 -0.66 -18.36
N LYS A 67 16.85 -1.17 -17.35
CA LYS A 67 18.31 -1.32 -17.23
C LYS A 67 19.15 -0.27 -17.98
N VAL A 68 19.82 0.56 -17.20
CA VAL A 68 21.12 1.16 -17.53
C VAL A 68 22.04 0.06 -18.08
N THR A 69 22.12 -0.08 -19.41
CA THR A 69 23.15 -0.84 -20.13
C THR A 69 24.46 -0.10 -20.02
N TYR A 70 25.12 -0.22 -18.86
CA TYR A 70 26.54 0.10 -18.74
C TYR A 70 27.18 -1.10 -18.05
N GLY A 71 27.80 -1.96 -18.85
CA GLY A 71 28.79 -2.89 -18.33
C GLY A 71 30.02 -2.09 -17.96
N VAL A 72 30.42 -2.14 -16.70
CA VAL A 72 31.82 -2.07 -16.25
C VAL A 72 31.88 -2.78 -14.90
N ASP A 73 32.86 -3.66 -14.78
CA ASP A 73 33.29 -4.38 -13.58
C ASP A 73 33.49 -3.44 -12.36
N ASP A 74 33.04 -3.84 -11.17
CA ASP A 74 33.82 -3.77 -9.92
C ASP A 74 32.95 -4.11 -8.69
N GLU A 75 33.47 -4.99 -7.85
CA GLU A 75 32.83 -5.59 -6.65
C GLU A 75 32.61 -4.62 -5.47
N ASN A 76 32.56 -3.30 -5.70
CA ASN A 76 32.32 -2.29 -4.66
C ASN A 76 31.25 -1.23 -5.02
N ILE A 77 30.44 -1.47 -6.05
CA ILE A 77 29.52 -0.48 -6.64
C ILE A 77 28.04 -0.67 -6.21
N GLU A 78 27.68 -1.65 -5.39
CA GLU A 78 26.25 -1.91 -5.12
C GLU A 78 25.55 -0.83 -4.29
N HIS A 79 26.23 -0.23 -3.30
CA HIS A 79 25.60 0.78 -2.42
C HIS A 79 25.30 2.11 -3.12
N LEU A 80 26.15 2.53 -4.07
CA LEU A 80 25.90 3.72 -4.90
C LEU A 80 24.93 3.42 -6.06
N SER A 81 24.91 2.17 -6.54
CA SER A 81 24.04 1.72 -7.63
C SER A 81 22.55 1.84 -7.28
N MET A 82 22.14 1.48 -6.05
CA MET A 82 20.72 1.58 -5.66
C MET A 82 20.22 3.03 -5.60
N MET A 83 21.02 3.94 -5.02
CA MET A 83 20.70 5.37 -5.04
C MET A 83 20.59 5.89 -6.48
N GLN A 84 21.51 5.50 -7.36
CA GLN A 84 21.52 5.92 -8.77
C GLN A 84 20.32 5.39 -9.58
N LYS A 85 19.75 4.24 -9.20
CA LYS A 85 18.58 3.64 -9.85
C LYS A 85 17.25 4.33 -9.48
N ILE A 86 17.22 5.06 -8.36
CA ILE A 86 16.04 5.79 -7.92
C ILE A 86 16.06 7.21 -8.48
N PRO A 87 15.00 7.65 -9.16
CA PRO A 87 14.90 9.03 -9.62
C PRO A 87 15.04 10.03 -8.47
N GLU A 88 15.71 11.14 -8.73
CA GLU A 88 16.05 12.15 -7.71
C GLU A 88 14.82 12.68 -6.96
N PHE A 89 13.67 12.81 -7.66
CA PHE A 89 12.41 13.25 -7.05
C PHE A 89 11.93 12.26 -5.98
N GLN A 90 11.90 10.95 -6.27
CA GLN A 90 11.50 9.90 -5.32
C GLN A 90 12.45 9.91 -4.12
N ARG A 91 13.75 10.12 -4.37
CA ARG A 91 14.77 10.17 -3.32
C ARG A 91 14.57 11.33 -2.34
N SER A 92 14.23 12.51 -2.85
CA SER A 92 13.93 13.70 -2.05
C SER A 92 12.68 13.48 -1.20
N ASP A 93 11.65 12.93 -1.82
CA ASP A 93 10.36 12.63 -1.22
C ASP A 93 10.44 11.64 -0.05
N LEU A 94 11.27 10.61 -0.17
CA LEU A 94 11.49 9.62 0.89
C LEU A 94 12.02 10.23 2.20
N LYS A 95 12.73 11.38 2.14
CA LYS A 95 13.23 12.05 3.35
C LYS A 95 12.09 12.56 4.23
N ARG A 96 10.92 12.82 3.67
CA ARG A 96 9.75 13.31 4.41
C ARG A 96 9.25 12.29 5.44
N TYR A 97 9.46 11.00 5.23
CA TYR A 97 9.14 9.98 6.23
C TYR A 97 10.01 10.08 7.48
N LEU A 98 11.21 10.67 7.38
CA LEU A 98 12.20 10.77 8.46
C LEU A 98 12.24 12.17 9.09
N MET A 99 11.21 13.00 8.84
CA MET A 99 11.13 14.35 9.39
C MET A 99 10.73 14.37 10.87
N PHE A 100 10.07 13.32 11.34
CA PHE A 100 9.66 13.19 12.74
C PHE A 100 10.72 12.43 13.52
N ASP A 101 11.16 13.04 14.63
CA ASP A 101 12.17 12.49 15.55
C ASP A 101 11.53 11.84 16.77
N ASP A 102 10.47 11.08 16.56
CA ASP A 102 9.73 10.39 17.61
C ASP A 102 10.67 9.49 18.43
N GLY A 103 10.71 9.71 19.76
CA GLY A 103 11.55 8.94 20.68
C GLY A 103 12.91 9.58 21.02
N TYR A 104 13.27 10.70 20.41
CA TYR A 104 14.36 11.56 20.87
C TYR A 104 13.81 12.74 21.68
N ASP A 105 14.59 13.23 22.65
CA ASP A 105 14.22 14.39 23.46
C ASP A 105 14.23 15.69 22.65
N ASP A 106 15.14 15.77 21.67
CA ASP A 106 15.37 16.92 20.80
C ASP A 106 15.37 16.53 19.32
N CYS A 107 15.14 17.50 18.44
CA CYS A 107 15.30 17.31 17.00
C CYS A 107 16.71 16.83 16.65
N VAL A 108 16.82 15.82 15.79
CA VAL A 108 18.11 15.24 15.39
C VAL A 108 18.85 16.23 14.48
N GLN A 109 19.98 16.77 14.95
CA GLN A 109 20.85 17.68 14.21
C GLN A 109 22.18 17.00 13.92
N LYS A 110 22.73 17.21 12.72
CA LYS A 110 23.96 16.54 12.28
C LYS A 110 25.16 16.79 13.21
N ASP A 111 25.29 18.03 13.69
CA ASP A 111 26.47 18.44 14.46
C ASP A 111 26.37 18.06 15.94
N LEU A 112 25.15 17.90 16.47
CA LEU A 112 24.90 17.58 17.89
C LEU A 112 24.63 16.08 18.11
N HIS A 113 23.98 15.41 17.16
CA HIS A 113 23.46 14.05 17.29
C HIS A 113 24.02 13.15 16.18
N GLN A 114 25.34 12.97 16.16
CA GLN A 114 26.04 12.30 15.05
C GLN A 114 25.52 10.87 14.79
N GLU A 115 25.32 10.07 15.84
CA GLU A 115 24.81 8.70 15.73
C GLU A 115 23.36 8.65 15.25
N ALA A 116 22.47 9.46 15.83
CA ALA A 116 21.07 9.53 15.39
C ALA A 116 20.96 10.04 13.94
N PHE A 117 21.83 10.97 13.54
CA PHE A 117 21.90 11.44 12.16
C PHE A 117 22.41 10.34 11.21
N ARG A 118 23.41 9.55 11.64
CA ARG A 118 23.87 8.36 10.90
C ARG A 118 22.75 7.35 10.73
N LEU A 119 21.98 7.08 11.79
CA LEU A 119 20.82 6.19 11.73
C LEU A 119 19.78 6.70 10.72
N LYS A 120 19.48 8.00 10.69
CA LYS A 120 18.58 8.59 9.67
C LYS A 120 19.07 8.33 8.24
N GLN A 121 20.38 8.45 7.99
CA GLN A 121 20.94 8.15 6.67
C GLN A 121 20.74 6.69 6.28
N LEU A 122 20.97 5.76 7.22
CA LEU A 122 20.79 4.33 7.00
C LEU A 122 19.32 3.98 6.74
N LYS A 123 18.40 4.52 7.54
CA LYS A 123 16.96 4.37 7.31
C LYS A 123 16.56 4.84 5.91
N TRP A 124 17.05 6.01 5.49
CA TRP A 124 16.77 6.55 4.16
C TRP A 124 17.28 5.64 3.05
N MET A 125 18.46 5.04 3.22
CA MET A 125 19.00 4.07 2.26
C MET A 125 18.13 2.80 2.17
N HIS A 126 17.65 2.28 3.30
CA HIS A 126 16.74 1.12 3.32
C HIS A 126 15.36 1.45 2.76
N LEU A 127 14.80 2.62 3.08
CA LEU A 127 13.55 3.13 2.51
C LEU A 127 13.63 3.23 0.98
N ALA A 128 14.78 3.67 0.46
CA ALA A 128 15.06 3.70 -0.96
C ALA A 128 14.93 2.31 -1.61
N LYS A 129 15.39 1.24 -0.95
CA LYS A 129 15.30 -0.12 -1.50
C LYS A 129 13.86 -0.59 -1.66
N ILE A 130 13.01 -0.25 -0.69
CA ILE A 130 11.62 -0.70 -0.64
C ILE A 130 10.66 0.31 -1.28
N ALA A 131 11.12 1.45 -1.79
CA ALA A 131 10.28 2.53 -2.34
C ALA A 131 9.36 2.08 -3.49
N ASN A 132 9.75 1.01 -4.18
CA ASN A 132 8.99 0.43 -5.30
C ASN A 132 8.51 -1.00 -4.98
N ASP A 133 8.52 -1.41 -3.71
CA ASP A 133 7.88 -2.65 -3.26
C ASP A 133 6.45 -2.36 -2.78
N PRO A 134 5.41 -2.74 -3.54
CA PRO A 134 4.02 -2.48 -3.16
C PRO A 134 3.67 -3.06 -1.78
N LYS A 135 4.28 -4.17 -1.34
CA LYS A 135 3.98 -4.77 -0.04
C LYS A 135 4.35 -3.86 1.14
N SER A 136 5.38 -3.03 0.95
CA SER A 136 5.85 -2.08 1.96
C SER A 136 5.00 -0.81 2.05
N TRP A 137 4.10 -0.57 1.10
CA TRP A 137 3.38 0.70 0.96
C TRP A 137 1.90 0.58 0.60
N VAL A 138 1.38 -0.59 0.27
CA VAL A 138 -0.01 -0.80 -0.15
C VAL A 138 -0.69 -1.76 0.81
N ALA A 139 -1.69 -1.25 1.51
CA ALA A 139 -2.59 -2.07 2.29
C ALA A 139 -3.58 -2.77 1.37
N THR A 140 -3.75 -4.08 1.55
CA THR A 140 -4.69 -4.88 0.75
C THR A 140 -5.73 -5.53 1.64
N LEU A 141 -6.98 -5.24 1.33
CA LEU A 141 -8.17 -5.78 1.96
C LEU A 141 -8.71 -6.96 1.14
N GLN A 142 -9.04 -8.04 1.84
CA GLN A 142 -9.71 -9.19 1.25
C GLN A 142 -11.08 -8.80 0.67
N PRO A 143 -11.61 -9.54 -0.31
CA PRO A 143 -12.91 -9.21 -0.90
C PRO A 143 -14.02 -9.09 0.15
N ARG A 144 -14.78 -7.99 0.04
CA ARG A 144 -15.90 -7.64 0.93
C ARG A 144 -17.10 -8.59 0.72
N ALA A 145 -17.21 -9.15 -0.48
CA ALA A 145 -18.24 -10.11 -0.88
C ALA A 145 -17.62 -11.27 -1.67
N THR A 146 -16.83 -12.13 -1.01
CA THR A 146 -16.14 -13.29 -1.61
C THR A 146 -17.03 -14.27 -2.39
N ARG A 147 -18.35 -14.26 -2.13
CA ARG A 147 -19.33 -15.13 -2.79
C ARG A 147 -20.13 -14.40 -3.87
N SER A 148 -19.86 -13.13 -4.11
CA SER A 148 -20.50 -12.40 -5.19
C SER A 148 -20.15 -13.04 -6.53
N ARG A 149 -21.12 -13.02 -7.45
CA ARG A 149 -21.03 -13.61 -8.78
C ARG A 149 -21.57 -12.59 -9.77
N PRO A 150 -21.00 -12.52 -10.99
CA PRO A 150 -21.59 -11.70 -12.04
C PRO A 150 -23.04 -12.12 -12.27
N ARG A 151 -23.88 -11.15 -12.63
CA ARG A 151 -25.25 -11.41 -13.11
C ARG A 151 -25.19 -12.04 -14.49
N GLU A 152 -26.37 -12.35 -15.02
CA GLU A 152 -26.55 -12.99 -16.32
C GLU A 152 -25.95 -12.18 -17.50
N SER A 153 -25.71 -10.88 -17.32
CA SER A 153 -25.11 -9.97 -18.32
C SER A 153 -24.23 -8.89 -17.67
N SER A 154 -23.21 -8.41 -18.39
CA SER A 154 -22.36 -7.26 -18.02
C SER A 154 -23.11 -5.94 -17.94
N ASP A 155 -24.25 -5.85 -18.64
CA ASP A 155 -25.08 -4.65 -18.71
C ASP A 155 -26.04 -4.54 -17.53
N LEU A 156 -25.93 -5.43 -16.55
CA LEU A 156 -26.76 -5.43 -15.35
C LEU A 156 -25.89 -5.18 -14.12
N LEU A 157 -26.29 -4.19 -13.33
CA LEU A 157 -25.70 -3.95 -12.03
C LEU A 157 -25.82 -5.21 -11.16
N ILE A 158 -24.68 -5.70 -10.67
CA ILE A 158 -24.61 -6.93 -9.87
C ILE A 158 -25.34 -6.74 -8.53
N SER A 159 -25.06 -5.64 -7.83
CA SER A 159 -25.66 -5.26 -6.55
C SER A 159 -26.02 -3.78 -6.52
N GLU A 160 -27.24 -3.46 -6.10
CA GLU A 160 -27.69 -2.08 -5.88
C GLU A 160 -26.99 -1.43 -4.69
N ALA A 161 -26.75 -2.20 -3.62
CA ALA A 161 -26.04 -1.72 -2.45
C ALA A 161 -24.52 -1.81 -2.64
N PRO A 162 -23.75 -0.75 -2.34
CA PRO A 162 -22.30 -0.82 -2.32
C PRO A 162 -21.81 -1.84 -1.28
N PRO A 163 -20.66 -2.51 -1.54
CA PRO A 163 -20.09 -3.44 -0.59
C PRO A 163 -19.68 -2.74 0.72
N GLN A 164 -20.10 -3.32 1.84
CA GLN A 164 -19.77 -2.85 3.19
C GLN A 164 -18.67 -3.71 3.80
N ILE A 165 -17.81 -3.08 4.61
CA ILE A 165 -16.89 -3.80 5.48
C ILE A 165 -17.62 -4.20 6.75
N ASP A 166 -17.43 -5.44 7.17
CA ASP A 166 -17.69 -5.87 8.55
C ASP A 166 -16.37 -5.80 9.33
N PRO A 167 -16.17 -4.79 10.20
CA PRO A 167 -14.90 -4.61 10.93
C PRO A 167 -14.50 -5.85 11.73
N ARG A 168 -15.48 -6.66 12.18
CA ARG A 168 -15.23 -7.89 12.95
C ARG A 168 -14.69 -9.04 12.10
N LYS A 169 -14.91 -8.98 10.78
CA LYS A 169 -14.41 -9.97 9.82
C LYS A 169 -13.20 -9.46 9.05
N LEU A 170 -12.75 -8.25 9.37
CA LEU A 170 -11.64 -7.63 8.69
C LEU A 170 -10.36 -8.40 8.95
N ARG A 171 -9.70 -8.82 7.86
CA ARG A 171 -8.37 -9.40 7.89
C ARG A 171 -7.51 -8.59 6.95
N VAL A 172 -6.64 -7.77 7.52
CA VAL A 172 -5.62 -7.03 6.79
C VAL A 172 -4.27 -7.59 7.20
N ASP A 173 -3.47 -8.02 6.23
CA ASP A 173 -2.09 -8.36 6.47
C ASP A 173 -1.27 -7.07 6.45
N LEU A 174 -0.86 -6.63 7.63
CA LEU A 174 -0.11 -5.38 7.84
C LEU A 174 1.37 -5.65 8.09
N THR A 175 1.84 -6.90 7.94
CA THR A 175 3.19 -7.30 8.37
C THR A 175 4.27 -6.42 7.74
N HIS A 176 4.25 -6.28 6.42
CA HIS A 176 5.24 -5.47 5.70
C HIS A 176 5.09 -3.96 5.94
N LEU A 177 3.86 -3.46 6.12
CA LEU A 177 3.62 -2.05 6.47
C LEU A 177 4.18 -1.73 7.87
N MET A 178 4.01 -2.67 8.80
CA MET A 178 4.58 -2.59 10.14
C MET A 178 6.11 -2.64 10.10
N ASP A 179 6.72 -3.49 9.28
CA ASP A 179 8.17 -3.52 9.08
C ASP A 179 8.70 -2.18 8.54
N THR A 180 8.00 -1.58 7.57
CA THR A 180 8.31 -0.23 7.07
C THR A 180 8.20 0.81 8.19
N CYS A 181 7.14 0.76 9.01
CA CYS A 181 6.97 1.69 10.13
C CYS A 181 8.05 1.51 11.20
N ARG A 182 8.47 0.26 11.49
CA ARG A 182 9.60 -0.03 12.39
C ARG A 182 10.88 0.60 11.87
N LEU A 183 11.18 0.44 10.58
CA LEU A 183 12.32 1.10 9.95
C LEU A 183 12.27 2.62 10.10
N ILE A 184 11.10 3.24 9.86
CA ILE A 184 10.92 4.69 10.00
C ILE A 184 11.14 5.14 11.45
N GLN A 185 10.67 4.36 12.43
CA GLN A 185 10.58 4.74 13.84
C GLN A 185 11.72 4.23 14.73
N LEU A 186 12.71 3.55 14.14
CA LEU A 186 13.87 3.01 14.85
C LEU A 186 14.72 4.11 15.50
N ILE A 187 15.10 4.00 16.77
CA ILE A 187 16.03 4.93 17.40
C ILE A 187 17.37 4.25 17.69
N THR A 188 18.40 5.03 18.05
CA THR A 188 19.73 4.50 18.38
C THR A 188 19.68 3.41 19.44
N ASP A 189 18.83 3.60 20.46
CA ASP A 189 18.74 2.75 21.64
C ASP A 189 17.98 1.44 21.40
N ASP A 190 17.28 1.31 20.26
CA ASP A 190 16.61 0.06 19.91
C ASP A 190 17.63 -1.06 19.67
N TYR A 191 17.21 -2.30 19.91
CA TYR A 191 18.07 -3.49 19.87
C TYR A 191 19.32 -3.35 20.76
N GLU A 192 19.14 -2.82 21.97
CA GLU A 192 20.21 -2.65 22.95
C GLU A 192 21.35 -1.75 22.44
N GLY A 193 21.01 -0.71 21.67
CA GLY A 193 21.98 0.20 21.05
C GLY A 193 22.54 -0.27 19.71
N ASN A 194 22.14 -1.43 19.20
CA ASN A 194 22.71 -2.03 17.98
C ASN A 194 21.94 -1.66 16.70
N ALA A 195 20.97 -0.75 16.76
CA ALA A 195 20.15 -0.36 15.60
C ALA A 195 20.99 0.08 14.38
N ILE A 196 22.06 0.85 14.59
CA ILE A 196 22.96 1.30 13.52
C ILE A 196 23.65 0.10 12.87
N GLN A 197 24.29 -0.76 13.68
CA GLN A 197 25.00 -1.94 13.21
C GLN A 197 24.08 -2.87 12.40
N ILE A 198 22.87 -3.14 12.91
CA ILE A 198 21.89 -3.98 12.22
C ILE A 198 21.55 -3.43 10.84
N LEU A 199 21.34 -2.11 10.71
CA LEU A 199 21.05 -1.51 9.41
C LEU A 199 22.28 -1.51 8.49
N GLU A 200 23.49 -1.30 9.01
CA GLU A 200 24.74 -1.35 8.24
C GLU A 200 25.01 -2.75 7.67
N ASP A 201 24.91 -3.78 8.51
CA ASP A 201 25.13 -5.18 8.12
C ASP A 201 24.16 -5.64 7.03
N ASN A 202 22.98 -5.03 6.96
CA ASN A 202 21.93 -5.38 6.01
C ASN A 202 21.84 -4.42 4.83
N LEU A 203 22.78 -3.49 4.63
CA LEU A 203 22.79 -2.61 3.46
C LEU A 203 22.91 -3.34 2.12
N GLY A 204 23.47 -4.55 2.08
CA GLY A 204 23.48 -5.41 0.88
C GLY A 204 22.27 -6.34 0.75
N ASN A 205 21.48 -6.49 1.81
CA ASN A 205 20.38 -7.45 1.86
C ASN A 205 19.09 -6.81 1.28
N ASN A 206 18.56 -7.38 0.20
CA ASN A 206 17.36 -6.90 -0.48
C ASN A 206 16.06 -7.41 0.14
N THR A 207 16.14 -8.44 0.99
CA THR A 207 14.99 -9.02 1.69
C THR A 207 14.99 -8.63 3.16
N PHE A 208 15.84 -7.69 3.56
CA PHE A 208 15.93 -7.24 4.94
C PHE A 208 14.65 -6.53 5.36
N VAL A 209 14.17 -6.89 6.54
CA VAL A 209 13.07 -6.23 7.23
C VAL A 209 13.48 -5.97 8.67
N VAL A 210 13.02 -4.86 9.23
CA VAL A 210 13.20 -4.57 10.66
C VAL A 210 12.18 -5.40 11.43
N THR A 211 12.64 -6.49 12.03
CA THR A 211 11.79 -7.43 12.75
C THR A 211 11.21 -6.81 14.02
N THR A 212 10.22 -7.47 14.63
CA THR A 212 9.67 -7.07 15.93
C THR A 212 10.78 -6.80 16.94
N GLY A 213 10.71 -5.65 17.61
CA GLY A 213 11.73 -5.20 18.55
C GLY A 213 11.19 -5.02 19.96
N SER A 214 11.60 -3.94 20.62
CA SER A 214 11.11 -3.56 21.94
C SER A 214 9.63 -3.15 21.88
N LYS A 215 8.91 -3.25 23.01
CA LYS A 215 7.53 -2.71 23.11
C LYS A 215 7.45 -1.22 22.75
N ALA A 216 8.52 -0.47 23.03
CA ALA A 216 8.62 0.94 22.67
C ALA A 216 8.69 1.14 21.16
N LEU A 217 9.51 0.34 20.44
CA LEU A 217 9.56 0.37 18.98
C LEU A 217 8.21 -0.02 18.37
N GLU A 218 7.55 -1.06 18.89
CA GLU A 218 6.22 -1.47 18.40
C GLU A 218 5.18 -0.36 18.58
N TYR A 219 5.17 0.29 19.75
CA TYR A 219 4.29 1.43 19.99
C TYR A 219 4.56 2.58 19.01
N ARG A 220 5.82 2.99 18.84
CA ARG A 220 6.17 4.05 17.88
C ARG A 220 5.78 3.67 16.45
N SER A 221 5.98 2.41 16.06
CA SER A 221 5.64 1.89 14.74
C SER A 221 4.13 1.94 14.47
N LEU A 222 3.32 1.57 15.46
CA LEU A 222 1.86 1.68 15.37
C LEU A 222 1.39 3.14 15.30
N MET A 223 2.01 4.04 16.07
CA MET A 223 1.72 5.47 15.98
C MET A 223 2.10 6.06 14.62
N CYS A 224 3.19 5.58 14.02
CA CYS A 224 3.58 5.93 12.66
C CYS A 224 2.55 5.47 11.63
N LEU A 225 2.12 4.20 11.71
CA LEU A 225 1.08 3.68 10.83
C LEU A 225 -0.22 4.47 10.96
N ALA A 226 -0.69 4.73 12.19
CA ALA A 226 -1.88 5.53 12.44
C ALA A 226 -1.78 6.96 11.88
N ARG A 227 -0.60 7.60 12.02
CA ARG A 227 -0.35 8.93 11.46
C ARG A 227 -0.39 8.92 9.93
N ILE A 228 0.22 7.92 9.30
CA ILE A 228 0.22 7.77 7.85
C ILE A 228 -1.22 7.49 7.38
N ALA A 229 -1.92 6.52 7.94
CA ALA A 229 -3.32 6.22 7.60
C ALA A 229 -4.24 7.44 7.77
N GLY A 230 -4.10 8.19 8.87
CA GLY A 230 -4.83 9.45 9.09
C GLY A 230 -4.52 10.51 8.03
N THR A 231 -3.24 10.65 7.66
CA THR A 231 -2.84 11.59 6.59
C THR A 231 -3.35 11.15 5.22
N ALA A 232 -3.41 9.84 4.95
CA ALA A 232 -4.02 9.28 3.74
C ALA A 232 -5.51 9.64 3.68
N LEU A 233 -6.23 9.45 4.78
CA LEU A 233 -7.65 9.80 4.89
C LEU A 233 -7.92 11.29 4.66
N MET A 234 -7.01 12.16 5.07
CA MET A 234 -7.15 13.61 4.84
C MET A 234 -7.23 13.97 3.36
N GLN A 235 -6.69 13.16 2.44
CA GLN A 235 -6.77 13.39 1.00
C GLN A 235 -8.20 13.33 0.45
N TYR A 236 -9.10 12.65 1.17
CA TYR A 236 -10.51 12.54 0.80
C TYR A 236 -11.37 13.65 1.42
N THR A 237 -10.82 14.51 2.28
CA THR A 237 -11.58 15.59 2.93
C THR A 237 -12.12 16.58 1.90
N PRO A 238 -13.40 17.01 2.00
CA PRO A 238 -14.35 16.82 3.10
C PRO A 238 -15.22 15.55 3.03
N VAL A 239 -14.97 14.67 2.06
CA VAL A 239 -15.74 13.43 1.87
C VAL A 239 -15.41 12.44 2.99
N ASN A 240 -16.45 11.92 3.64
CA ASN A 240 -16.34 10.86 4.62
C ASN A 240 -16.96 9.56 4.09
N LEU A 241 -16.76 8.45 4.80
CA LEU A 241 -17.23 7.12 4.41
C LEU A 241 -18.73 7.09 4.07
N ASN A 242 -19.58 7.71 4.90
CA ASN A 242 -21.02 7.68 4.70
C ASN A 242 -21.42 8.48 3.46
N THR A 243 -20.81 9.64 3.26
CA THR A 243 -21.05 10.45 2.06
C THR A 243 -20.65 9.71 0.79
N GLU A 244 -19.50 9.03 0.78
CA GLU A 244 -19.08 8.27 -0.41
C GLU A 244 -19.91 7.01 -0.62
N PHE A 245 -20.35 6.36 0.47
CA PHE A 245 -21.29 5.24 0.39
C PHE A 245 -22.61 5.63 -0.27
N GLU A 246 -23.22 6.74 0.17
CA GLU A 246 -24.46 7.26 -0.42
C GLU A 246 -24.26 7.70 -1.88
N ASN A 247 -23.10 8.27 -2.21
CA ASN A 247 -22.74 8.62 -3.59
C ASN A 247 -22.72 7.39 -4.51
N VAL A 248 -22.04 6.31 -4.11
CA VAL A 248 -22.02 5.06 -4.89
C VAL A 248 -23.43 4.45 -4.99
N LEU A 249 -24.20 4.47 -3.90
CA LEU A 249 -25.59 3.99 -3.90
C LEU A 249 -26.47 4.77 -4.88
N GLN A 250 -26.30 6.09 -4.95
CA GLN A 250 -27.05 6.93 -5.90
C GLN A 250 -26.65 6.63 -7.35
N LEU A 251 -25.35 6.53 -7.64
CA LEU A 251 -24.84 6.19 -8.97
C LEU A 251 -25.32 4.80 -9.43
N ASN A 252 -25.42 3.84 -8.51
CA ASN A 252 -26.01 2.53 -8.77
C ASN A 252 -27.49 2.64 -9.20
N LYS A 253 -28.31 3.44 -8.49
CA LYS A 253 -29.73 3.66 -8.82
C LYS A 253 -29.93 4.36 -10.16
N GLU A 254 -29.00 5.22 -10.54
CA GLU A 254 -29.01 5.95 -11.81
C GLU A 254 -28.53 5.09 -12.99
N ASN A 255 -28.19 3.81 -12.77
CA ASN A 255 -27.57 2.92 -13.76
C ASN A 255 -26.28 3.50 -14.36
N ALA A 256 -25.51 4.24 -13.55
CA ALA A 256 -24.24 4.85 -13.96
C ALA A 256 -23.04 3.88 -13.88
N PHE A 257 -23.28 2.58 -13.67
CA PHE A 257 -22.23 1.59 -13.47
C PHE A 257 -21.31 1.46 -14.70
N GLY A 258 -20.03 1.21 -14.45
CA GLY A 258 -19.01 1.11 -15.49
C GLY A 258 -18.50 2.45 -16.06
N ASN A 259 -19.17 3.58 -15.77
CA ASN A 259 -18.63 4.88 -16.17
C ASN A 259 -17.47 5.33 -15.25
N SER A 260 -16.72 6.35 -15.68
CA SER A 260 -15.56 6.86 -14.94
C SER A 260 -15.91 7.42 -13.56
N THR A 261 -17.06 8.07 -13.42
CA THR A 261 -17.53 8.67 -12.16
C THR A 261 -17.84 7.59 -11.12
N TRP A 262 -18.59 6.57 -11.52
CA TRP A 262 -18.91 5.41 -10.71
C TRP A 262 -17.67 4.61 -10.34
N THR A 263 -16.76 4.39 -11.30
CA THR A 263 -15.51 3.68 -11.06
C THR A 263 -14.64 4.40 -10.05
N ALA A 264 -14.49 5.73 -10.19
CA ALA A 264 -13.76 6.55 -9.23
C ALA A 264 -14.41 6.52 -7.83
N ALA A 265 -15.74 6.59 -7.76
CA ALA A 265 -16.45 6.54 -6.48
C ALA A 265 -16.28 5.19 -5.77
N GLN A 266 -16.33 4.08 -6.51
CA GLN A 266 -16.08 2.74 -6.00
C GLN A 266 -14.65 2.57 -5.46
N LEU A 267 -13.66 3.08 -6.19
CA LEU A 267 -12.25 3.06 -5.75
C LEU A 267 -12.07 3.89 -4.48
N ARG A 268 -12.56 5.13 -4.44
CA ARG A 268 -12.46 6.00 -3.26
C ARG A 268 -13.16 5.39 -2.04
N LEU A 269 -14.37 4.86 -2.21
CA LEU A 269 -15.08 4.16 -1.14
C LEU A 269 -14.22 3.02 -0.60
N GLY A 270 -13.62 2.22 -1.48
CA GLY A 270 -12.73 1.13 -1.14
C GLY A 270 -11.46 1.59 -0.40
N GLU A 271 -10.81 2.64 -0.86
CA GLU A 271 -9.60 3.20 -0.24
C GLU A 271 -9.87 3.75 1.16
N ILE A 272 -10.94 4.55 1.32
CA ILE A 272 -11.37 5.07 2.63
C ILE A 272 -11.64 3.90 3.60
N GLN A 273 -12.31 2.87 3.10
CA GLN A 273 -12.63 1.65 3.84
C GLN A 273 -11.38 0.88 4.31
N VAL A 274 -10.35 0.78 3.46
CA VAL A 274 -9.05 0.16 3.82
C VAL A 274 -8.40 0.96 4.96
N CYS A 275 -8.26 2.28 4.79
CA CYS A 275 -7.61 3.13 5.78
C CYS A 275 -8.36 3.19 7.13
N LEU A 276 -9.70 3.15 7.14
CA LEU A 276 -10.48 3.10 8.38
C LEU A 276 -10.39 1.74 9.08
N GLY A 277 -10.36 0.65 8.33
CA GLY A 277 -10.16 -0.70 8.87
C GLY A 277 -8.84 -0.85 9.64
N GLU A 278 -7.80 -0.12 9.24
CA GLU A 278 -6.52 -0.07 9.94
C GLU A 278 -6.61 0.60 11.31
N ILE A 279 -7.38 1.68 11.44
CA ILE A 279 -7.50 2.43 12.70
C ILE A 279 -8.24 1.60 13.77
N ASP A 280 -9.31 0.92 13.38
CA ASP A 280 -10.12 0.11 14.31
C ASP A 280 -9.41 -1.17 14.76
N THR A 281 -8.67 -1.85 13.88
CA THR A 281 -7.91 -3.05 14.24
C THR A 281 -6.79 -2.74 15.24
N ASN A 282 -6.11 -1.60 15.11
CA ASN A 282 -5.05 -1.18 16.02
C ASN A 282 -5.56 -0.85 17.44
N SER A 283 -6.79 -0.35 17.56
CA SER A 283 -7.41 -0.07 18.86
C SER A 283 -7.66 -1.34 19.69
N SER A 284 -7.87 -2.48 19.01
CA SER A 284 -8.14 -3.78 19.64
C SER A 284 -6.89 -4.56 20.09
N MET A 285 -5.70 -4.21 19.60
CA MET A 285 -4.45 -4.86 20.04
C MET A 285 -3.99 -4.42 21.45
N PHE A 286 -4.59 -3.37 22.00
CA PHE A 286 -4.22 -2.79 23.30
C PHE A 286 -5.29 -2.96 24.40
N SER A 287 -6.41 -3.61 24.08
CA SER A 287 -7.47 -3.99 25.03
C SER A 287 -7.35 -5.46 25.43
#